data_AF-A0AA36G327-F1
#
_entry.id   AF-A0AA36G327-F1
#
_cell.length_a   1.000
_cell.length_b   1.000
_cell.length_c   1.000
_cell.angle_alpha   90.00
_cell.angle_beta   90.00
_cell.angle_gamma   90.00
#
_symmetry.space_group_name_H-M   'P 1'
#
loop_
_entity.id
_entity.type
_entity.pdbx_description
1 polymer ?
#
loop_
_entity_poly.entity_id
_entity_poly.type
_entity_poly.pdbx_seq_one_letter_code
_entity_poly.pdbx_strand_id
1 'polypeptide(L)'
;MPIANPDSLKKKKKKDELSGSIERRKKKKDPRDMSRKPQRKEGGEKLAKKKQNEKAQVEYNDAMKDFVQKTCAGGFAGLSATWNELKAYTTPNATTTAFTAHGDKNRYKDIPCIDATRVKLNVEVDGEDDYIHANWCKLEGRETFIATQGPLDNTIVDFWRMCWDHEVVNIVQLGRVVEDGKNKCAAYWPEQPGGYQNHGRFFVNNKKKDANADNKCNQLIIELLPDGCSNSRIIRMIQMPEWPDHGVPNNTKKLLRIIRALEKDGDALNPGNTVLHCSAGAGRTGAIMLVHWIKSALFANQKVDATDVFKKLRDQRACSVQTEQQWLYVFAVVMDYIQIKAKAVAAHDAKMIQKFLEEGEKALGMSIIKAKDKDDAFHEQAANPLPARRCYGCLAPAPPAGRFCFDCVNRKSSTSNKMCNDFCQLYRKMANVRPHPDLTTNDHELLMAGLNLQRCATCWWSDCVYRLSFLNGK
;
A
#
# COMPACT_ATOMS: atom_id res chain seq x y z
N MET A 1 42.55 45.29 14.96
CA MET A 1 41.92 46.59 14.67
C MET A 1 42.91 47.68 15.11
N PRO A 2 43.02 48.84 14.45
CA PRO A 2 42.05 49.36 13.49
C PRO A 2 42.61 50.04 12.22
N ILE A 3 41.67 50.17 11.27
CA ILE A 3 41.46 51.27 10.31
C ILE A 3 42.27 51.30 9.00
N ALA A 4 41.45 51.19 7.95
CA ALA A 4 41.67 51.42 6.54
C ALA A 4 41.88 52.90 6.18
N ASN A 5 42.44 53.18 4.99
CA ASN A 5 41.82 54.08 4.00
C ASN A 5 42.55 54.01 2.64
N PRO A 6 41.98 54.58 1.55
CA PRO A 6 42.01 54.04 0.21
C PRO A 6 42.70 55.03 -0.75
N ASP A 7 42.30 55.01 -2.03
CA ASP A 7 42.56 56.00 -3.09
C ASP A 7 43.94 55.94 -3.78
N SER A 8 44.03 55.39 -4.99
CA SER A 8 43.57 55.89 -6.30
C SER A 8 44.59 56.79 -7.03
N LEU A 9 44.44 56.85 -8.36
CA LEU A 9 45.05 57.77 -9.35
C LEU A 9 46.28 57.19 -10.08
N LYS A 10 46.27 57.12 -11.42
CA LYS A 10 46.26 58.27 -12.33
C LYS A 10 45.62 57.86 -13.68
N LYS A 11 44.60 58.58 -14.19
CA LYS A 11 44.70 59.84 -14.98
C LYS A 11 45.62 59.67 -16.19
N LYS A 12 45.33 60.11 -17.41
CA LYS A 12 44.28 60.90 -18.06
C LYS A 12 44.77 61.02 -19.52
N LYS A 13 43.89 61.08 -20.51
CA LYS A 13 43.76 62.28 -21.36
C LYS A 13 42.59 62.15 -22.35
N LYS A 14 41.88 63.27 -22.43
CA LYS A 14 40.63 63.58 -23.13
C LYS A 14 40.86 63.89 -24.61
N LYS A 15 39.76 63.82 -25.38
CA LYS A 15 39.16 64.85 -26.28
C LYS A 15 38.45 64.14 -27.45
N ASP A 16 37.28 64.51 -27.97
CA ASP A 16 36.39 65.66 -27.87
C ASP A 16 34.93 65.19 -28.20
N GLU A 17 33.94 65.99 -27.84
CA GLU A 17 32.49 65.78 -28.03
C GLU A 17 32.03 66.06 -29.47
N LEU A 18 31.00 65.33 -29.97
CA LEU A 18 29.88 65.95 -30.69
C LEU A 18 28.64 65.04 -30.76
N SER A 19 27.50 65.71 -30.73
CA SER A 19 26.08 65.36 -30.66
C SER A 19 25.46 64.45 -31.75
N GLY A 20 24.28 63.89 -31.44
CA GLY A 20 23.21 63.76 -32.44
C GLY A 20 22.29 62.53 -32.32
N SER A 21 21.08 62.73 -31.80
CA SER A 21 19.93 61.82 -31.97
C SER A 21 19.40 61.87 -33.41
N ILE A 22 18.82 60.75 -33.93
CA ILE A 22 17.55 60.64 -34.68
C ILE A 22 17.43 59.30 -35.44
N GLU A 23 16.17 58.89 -35.56
CA GLU A 23 15.50 57.66 -36.01
C GLU A 23 15.90 56.89 -37.29
N ARG A 24 15.58 55.59 -37.20
CA ARG A 24 14.92 54.67 -38.17
C ARG A 24 15.34 54.72 -39.65
N ARG A 25 15.92 53.61 -40.13
CA ARG A 25 15.62 53.08 -41.48
C ARG A 25 15.61 51.55 -41.51
N LYS A 26 14.51 51.02 -42.02
CA LYS A 26 14.18 49.60 -42.23
C LYS A 26 15.10 48.99 -43.31
N LYS A 27 15.61 47.77 -43.08
CA LYS A 27 15.86 46.78 -44.15
C LYS A 27 15.23 45.44 -43.75
N LYS A 28 14.43 44.92 -44.67
CA LYS A 28 13.62 43.69 -44.59
C LYS A 28 14.41 42.52 -45.20
N LYS A 29 14.20 41.33 -44.61
CA LYS A 29 14.38 39.95 -45.14
C LYS A 29 15.84 39.48 -45.33
N ASP A 30 16.23 38.30 -44.87
CA ASP A 30 15.65 36.98 -45.25
C ASP A 30 15.46 36.01 -44.04
N PRO A 31 14.41 35.16 -44.01
CA PRO A 31 14.13 34.22 -42.92
C PRO A 31 14.63 32.82 -43.27
N ARG A 32 15.56 32.27 -42.49
CA ARG A 32 15.74 30.82 -42.30
C ARG A 32 16.67 30.60 -41.12
N ASP A 33 16.09 30.03 -40.06
CA ASP A 33 16.68 29.29 -38.94
C ASP A 33 16.27 29.84 -37.56
N MET A 34 15.05 29.48 -37.16
CA MET A 34 14.60 29.56 -35.77
C MET A 34 14.50 28.16 -35.19
N SER A 35 15.57 27.67 -34.56
CA SER A 35 15.45 26.64 -33.51
C SER A 35 16.63 26.63 -32.53
N ARG A 36 16.70 27.61 -31.62
CA ARG A 36 17.44 27.44 -30.35
C ARG A 36 16.59 27.89 -29.17
N LYS A 37 16.00 26.91 -28.47
CA LYS A 37 15.38 27.10 -27.14
C LYS A 37 16.48 27.24 -26.08
N PRO A 38 16.29 28.05 -25.02
CA PRO A 38 17.30 28.29 -23.99
C PRO A 38 17.44 27.08 -23.04
N GLN A 39 18.68 26.66 -22.78
CA GLN A 39 19.02 25.66 -21.77
C GLN A 39 18.60 26.14 -20.36
N ARG A 40 17.70 25.38 -19.71
CA ARG A 40 17.35 25.55 -18.30
C ARG A 40 18.38 24.83 -17.42
N LYS A 41 18.79 25.51 -16.35
CA LYS A 41 19.82 25.12 -15.37
C LYS A 41 19.52 23.76 -14.70
N GLU A 42 20.36 22.76 -14.93
CA GLU A 42 20.38 21.44 -14.27
C GLU A 42 20.78 21.45 -12.78
N GLY A 43 21.09 22.63 -12.21
CA GLY A 43 21.54 22.76 -10.82
C GLY A 43 20.42 22.70 -9.76
N GLY A 44 19.19 23.06 -10.12
CA GLY A 44 18.06 23.14 -9.18
C GLY A 44 17.45 21.78 -8.80
N GLU A 45 17.38 20.86 -9.76
CA GLU A 45 16.82 19.51 -9.53
C GLU A 45 17.73 18.64 -8.67
N LYS A 46 19.06 18.77 -8.77
CA LYS A 46 20.00 18.01 -7.93
C LYS A 46 19.93 18.44 -6.45
N LEU A 47 19.71 19.73 -6.19
CA LEU A 47 19.58 20.24 -4.82
C LEU A 47 18.20 19.91 -4.21
N ALA A 48 17.14 19.93 -5.02
CA ALA A 48 15.79 19.50 -4.61
C ALA A 48 15.71 17.98 -4.37
N LYS A 49 16.36 17.17 -5.22
CA LYS A 49 16.51 15.71 -5.01
C LYS A 49 17.32 15.40 -3.75
N LYS A 50 18.37 16.17 -3.45
CA LYS A 50 19.14 16.02 -2.21
C LYS A 50 18.30 16.34 -0.95
N LYS A 51 17.45 17.38 -1.01
CA LYS A 51 16.54 17.75 0.10
C LYS A 51 15.32 16.82 0.24
N GLN A 52 14.87 16.15 -0.82
CA GLN A 52 13.78 15.17 -0.74
C GLN A 52 14.25 13.82 -0.17
N ASN A 53 15.47 13.38 -0.50
CA ASN A 53 16.05 12.13 0.02
C ASN A 53 16.43 12.22 1.52
N GLU A 54 16.51 13.43 2.09
CA GLU A 54 16.82 13.69 3.50
C GLU A 54 15.65 13.42 4.46
N LYS A 55 14.44 13.17 3.95
CA LYS A 55 13.18 13.28 4.72
C LYS A 55 12.74 12.05 5.52
N ALA A 56 13.53 10.98 5.65
CA ALA A 56 13.10 9.80 6.43
C ALA A 56 14.23 9.02 7.15
N GLN A 57 15.32 9.69 7.52
CA GLN A 57 16.29 9.11 8.45
C GLN A 57 16.15 9.78 9.81
N VAL A 58 15.93 8.96 10.83
CA VAL A 58 15.75 9.36 12.24
C VAL A 58 17.11 9.35 12.93
N GLU A 59 17.36 10.32 13.81
CA GLU A 59 18.58 10.33 14.63
C GLU A 59 18.67 9.08 15.50
N TYR A 60 19.87 8.52 15.61
CA TYR A 60 20.12 7.39 16.52
C TYR A 60 19.86 7.82 17.96
N ASN A 61 18.84 7.23 18.57
CA ASN A 61 18.28 7.67 19.84
C ASN A 61 18.55 6.67 20.98
N ASP A 62 18.20 7.04 22.21
CA ASP A 62 18.47 6.24 23.41
C ASP A 62 17.76 4.89 23.38
N ALA A 63 16.57 4.79 22.80
CA ALA A 63 15.86 3.52 22.67
C ALA A 63 16.58 2.56 21.71
N MET A 64 17.05 3.06 20.56
CA MET A 64 17.85 2.27 19.62
C MET A 64 19.15 1.83 20.26
N LYS A 65 19.82 2.73 20.99
CA LYS A 65 21.07 2.43 21.70
C LYS A 65 20.90 1.35 22.76
N ASP A 66 19.88 1.47 23.61
CA ASP A 66 19.54 0.48 24.62
C ASP A 66 19.27 -0.90 23.98
N PHE A 67 18.47 -0.93 22.91
CA PHE A 67 18.16 -2.15 22.18
C PHE A 67 19.41 -2.80 21.56
N VAL A 68 20.24 -2.02 20.87
CA VAL A 68 21.48 -2.50 20.23
C VAL A 68 22.42 -3.10 21.27
N GLN A 69 22.67 -2.38 22.35
CA GLN A 69 23.62 -2.79 23.38
C GLN A 69 23.15 -4.05 24.12
N LYS A 70 21.88 -4.12 24.54
CA LYS A 70 21.33 -5.31 25.20
C LYS A 70 21.33 -6.54 24.30
N THR A 71 20.87 -6.38 23.06
CA THR A 71 20.80 -7.50 22.11
C THR A 71 22.19 -8.01 21.75
N CYS A 72 23.15 -7.11 21.52
CA CYS A 72 24.52 -7.52 21.19
C CYS A 72 25.28 -8.08 22.40
N ALA A 73 24.95 -7.67 23.64
CA ALA A 73 25.56 -8.22 24.85
C ALA A 73 25.17 -9.70 25.07
N GLY A 74 23.91 -10.06 24.82
CA GLY A 74 23.46 -11.46 24.86
C GLY A 74 23.83 -12.25 23.59
N GLY A 75 23.93 -11.57 22.45
CA GLY A 75 24.18 -12.18 21.16
C GLY A 75 23.10 -13.20 20.77
N PHE A 76 23.40 -14.05 19.80
CA PHE A 76 22.48 -15.11 19.37
C PHE A 76 22.20 -16.13 20.47
N ALA A 77 23.20 -16.48 21.29
CA ALA A 77 23.02 -17.42 22.40
C ALA A 77 22.01 -16.92 23.45
N GLY A 78 22.07 -15.63 23.80
CA GLY A 78 21.08 -15.01 24.69
C GLY A 78 19.68 -15.00 24.09
N LEU A 79 19.55 -14.65 22.81
CA LEU A 79 18.26 -14.70 22.12
C LEU A 79 17.68 -16.12 22.03
N SER A 80 18.53 -17.12 21.81
CA SER A 80 18.18 -18.54 21.85
C SER A 80 17.70 -18.99 23.22
N ALA A 81 18.37 -18.54 24.30
CA ALA A 81 17.92 -18.80 25.66
C ALA A 81 16.53 -18.20 25.93
N THR A 82 16.31 -16.93 25.56
CA THR A 82 15.00 -16.28 25.65
C THR A 82 13.93 -17.02 24.84
N TRP A 83 14.24 -17.48 23.63
CA TRP A 83 13.31 -18.28 22.83
C TRP A 83 12.91 -19.57 23.55
N ASN A 84 13.85 -20.25 24.20
CA ASN A 84 13.56 -21.49 24.92
C ASN A 84 12.59 -21.29 26.09
N GLU A 85 12.60 -20.13 26.73
CA GLU A 85 11.63 -19.74 27.76
C GLU A 85 10.27 -19.37 27.14
N LEU A 86 10.27 -18.70 25.99
CA LEU A 86 9.05 -18.14 25.38
C LEU A 86 8.30 -19.07 24.43
N LYS A 87 8.95 -20.09 23.87
CA LYS A 87 8.36 -20.94 22.81
C LYS A 87 7.04 -21.58 23.22
N ALA A 88 6.89 -21.92 24.51
CA ALA A 88 5.69 -22.51 25.09
C ALA A 88 4.65 -21.49 25.57
N TYR A 89 4.93 -20.19 25.48
CA TYR A 89 3.98 -19.15 25.91
C TYR A 89 2.69 -19.22 25.08
N THR A 90 1.58 -19.33 25.80
CA THR A 90 0.21 -19.24 25.29
C THR A 90 -0.55 -18.17 26.06
N THR A 91 -1.49 -17.53 25.40
CA THR A 91 -2.35 -16.49 25.98
C THR A 91 -3.14 -17.03 27.15
N PRO A 92 -3.00 -16.46 28.37
CA PRO A 92 -3.80 -16.87 29.51
C PRO A 92 -5.30 -16.66 29.24
N ASN A 93 -6.12 -17.66 29.60
CA ASN A 93 -7.58 -17.60 29.50
C ASN A 93 -8.14 -17.31 28.09
N ALA A 94 -7.37 -17.56 27.03
CA ALA A 94 -7.88 -17.41 25.66
C ALA A 94 -8.96 -18.46 25.36
N THR A 95 -10.10 -18.00 24.83
CA THR A 95 -11.16 -18.87 24.31
C THR A 95 -11.00 -19.04 22.80
N THR A 96 -11.44 -20.20 22.30
CA THR A 96 -11.33 -20.59 20.88
C THR A 96 -12.62 -21.30 20.42
N THR A 97 -13.77 -20.85 20.94
CA THR A 97 -15.08 -21.45 20.72
C THR A 97 -15.46 -21.40 19.25
N ALA A 98 -15.28 -20.24 18.59
CA ALA A 98 -15.61 -20.11 17.17
C ALA A 98 -14.67 -20.95 16.30
N PHE A 99 -13.38 -21.00 16.63
CA PHE A 99 -12.42 -21.89 15.97
C PHE A 99 -12.83 -23.36 16.05
N THR A 100 -13.22 -23.81 17.24
CA THR A 100 -13.61 -25.22 17.47
C THR A 100 -14.88 -25.60 16.70
N ALA A 101 -15.82 -24.67 16.55
CA ALA A 101 -17.07 -24.89 15.82
C ALA A 101 -16.90 -24.95 14.29
N HIS A 102 -15.84 -24.35 13.73
CA HIS A 102 -15.63 -24.22 12.27
C HIS A 102 -14.37 -24.97 11.80
N GLY A 103 -14.23 -26.23 12.23
CA GLY A 103 -13.05 -27.05 11.95
C GLY A 103 -12.73 -27.24 10.47
N ASP A 104 -13.72 -27.17 9.59
CA ASP A 104 -13.62 -27.27 8.13
C ASP A 104 -13.10 -25.98 7.46
N LYS A 105 -13.16 -24.84 8.15
CA LYS A 105 -12.58 -23.56 7.70
C LYS A 105 -11.15 -23.35 8.20
N ASN A 106 -10.60 -24.29 8.97
CA ASN A 106 -9.29 -24.18 9.60
C ASN A 106 -8.25 -25.04 8.87
N ARG A 107 -7.20 -24.41 8.35
CA ARG A 107 -6.12 -25.13 7.66
C ARG A 107 -5.34 -26.05 8.61
N TYR A 108 -5.18 -25.63 9.86
CA TYR A 108 -4.39 -26.33 10.88
C TYR A 108 -5.15 -26.35 12.21
N LYS A 109 -5.32 -27.55 12.79
CA LYS A 109 -6.04 -27.73 14.07
C LYS A 109 -5.22 -27.27 15.28
N ASP A 110 -3.91 -27.26 15.15
CA ASP A 110 -2.93 -26.88 16.16
C ASP A 110 -2.63 -25.38 16.18
N ILE A 111 -3.29 -24.58 15.33
CA ILE A 111 -3.15 -23.12 15.28
C ILE A 111 -4.50 -22.49 15.63
N PRO A 112 -4.77 -22.20 16.91
CA PRO A 112 -6.08 -21.71 17.33
C PRO A 112 -6.34 -20.28 16.86
N CYS A 113 -7.60 -19.96 16.57
CA CYS A 113 -8.06 -18.57 16.38
C CYS A 113 -8.67 -18.06 17.69
N ILE A 114 -8.05 -17.06 18.30
CA ILE A 114 -8.46 -16.49 19.59
C ILE A 114 -9.76 -15.70 19.41
N ASP A 115 -10.82 -16.00 20.18
CA ASP A 115 -12.12 -15.35 20.00
C ASP A 115 -12.08 -13.84 20.28
N ALA A 116 -11.31 -13.43 21.29
CA ALA A 116 -11.24 -12.03 21.73
C ALA A 116 -10.75 -11.07 20.63
N THR A 117 -9.92 -11.56 19.71
CA THR A 117 -9.30 -10.77 18.64
C THR A 117 -9.70 -11.24 17.24
N ARG A 118 -10.56 -12.26 17.11
CA ARG A 118 -10.92 -12.78 15.79
C ARG A 118 -11.58 -11.70 14.92
N VAL A 119 -11.29 -11.72 13.63
CA VAL A 119 -12.03 -10.93 12.67
C VAL A 119 -13.40 -11.59 12.49
N LYS A 120 -14.45 -10.76 12.46
CA LYS A 120 -15.83 -11.18 12.18
C LYS A 120 -16.21 -10.69 10.80
N LEU A 121 -16.83 -11.57 10.02
CA LEU A 121 -17.41 -11.21 8.72
C LEU A 121 -18.79 -10.59 8.94
N ASN A 122 -19.19 -9.67 8.06
CA ASN A 122 -20.55 -9.15 8.07
C ASN A 122 -21.50 -10.25 7.58
N VAL A 123 -22.53 -10.53 8.36
CA VAL A 123 -23.59 -11.49 8.00
C VAL A 123 -24.69 -10.70 7.30
N GLU A 124 -24.74 -10.79 5.98
CA GLU A 124 -25.73 -10.08 5.15
C GLU A 124 -26.94 -10.96 4.81
N VAL A 125 -26.78 -12.29 4.86
CA VAL A 125 -27.80 -13.28 4.51
C VAL A 125 -28.05 -14.22 5.69
N ASP A 126 -29.31 -14.50 5.98
CA ASP A 126 -29.70 -15.47 7.01
C ASP A 126 -29.09 -16.85 6.72
N GLY A 127 -28.33 -17.37 7.69
CA GLY A 127 -27.65 -18.67 7.58
C GLY A 127 -26.16 -18.61 7.24
N GLU A 128 -25.60 -17.45 6.86
CA GLU A 128 -24.15 -17.28 6.79
C GLU A 128 -23.53 -17.14 8.19
N ASP A 129 -22.40 -17.80 8.43
CA ASP A 129 -21.61 -17.59 9.65
C ASP A 129 -20.64 -16.39 9.51
N ASP A 130 -20.24 -15.84 10.67
CA ASP A 130 -19.32 -14.70 10.78
C ASP A 130 -17.85 -15.12 10.86
N TYR A 131 -17.53 -16.40 10.66
CA TYR A 131 -16.23 -16.96 10.97
C TYR A 131 -15.26 -16.92 9.79
N ILE A 132 -14.07 -16.39 10.08
CA ILE A 132 -12.86 -16.58 9.29
C ILE A 132 -11.68 -16.78 10.25
N HIS A 133 -10.71 -17.63 9.87
CA HIS A 133 -9.49 -17.85 10.66
C HIS A 133 -8.51 -16.68 10.51
N ALA A 134 -8.87 -15.53 11.09
CA ALA A 134 -8.08 -14.31 11.10
C ALA A 134 -8.21 -13.60 12.46
N ASN A 135 -7.15 -12.92 12.89
CA ASN A 135 -7.15 -12.09 14.09
C ASN A 135 -6.66 -10.67 13.79
N TRP A 136 -7.28 -9.70 14.44
CA TRP A 136 -6.74 -8.35 14.56
C TRP A 136 -5.47 -8.37 15.42
N CYS A 137 -4.41 -7.76 14.92
CA CYS A 137 -3.15 -7.59 15.62
C CYS A 137 -2.82 -6.10 15.67
N LYS A 138 -2.87 -5.54 16.88
CA LYS A 138 -2.72 -4.11 17.17
C LYS A 138 -1.62 -3.90 18.20
N LEU A 139 -0.83 -2.86 17.99
CA LEU A 139 0.02 -2.28 19.03
C LEU A 139 -0.43 -0.83 19.22
N GLU A 140 -0.65 -0.42 20.47
CA GLU A 140 -1.18 0.92 20.78
C GLU A 140 -0.37 2.03 20.10
N GLY A 141 -1.07 2.96 19.44
CA GLY A 141 -0.46 4.05 18.68
C GLY A 141 0.26 3.62 17.40
N ARG A 142 0.04 2.39 16.92
CA ARG A 142 0.66 1.82 15.70
C ARG A 142 -0.37 1.29 14.71
N GLU A 143 0.12 0.96 13.52
CA GLU A 143 -0.67 0.31 12.48
C GLU A 143 -1.32 -0.98 12.97
N THR A 144 -2.54 -1.20 12.51
CA THR A 144 -3.34 -2.40 12.76
C THR A 144 -3.16 -3.36 11.59
N PHE A 145 -2.89 -4.63 11.90
CA PHE A 145 -2.84 -5.71 10.92
C PHE A 145 -3.99 -6.69 11.11
N ILE A 146 -4.36 -7.35 10.02
CA ILE A 146 -5.15 -8.58 10.05
C ILE A 146 -4.20 -9.73 9.74
N ALA A 147 -3.95 -10.60 10.72
CA ALA A 147 -3.18 -11.83 10.53
C ALA A 147 -4.14 -12.98 10.25
N THR A 148 -4.00 -13.63 9.09
CA THR A 148 -4.92 -14.69 8.65
C THR A 148 -4.17 -15.89 8.07
N GLN A 149 -4.80 -17.07 8.06
CA GLN A 149 -4.27 -18.23 7.36
C GLN A 149 -4.27 -18.00 5.84
N GLY A 150 -3.45 -18.76 5.11
CA GLY A 150 -3.57 -18.87 3.67
C GLY A 150 -4.92 -19.48 3.30
N PRO A 151 -5.77 -18.81 2.50
CA PRO A 151 -7.12 -19.29 2.19
C PRO A 151 -7.14 -20.75 1.74
N LEU A 152 -8.14 -21.50 2.20
CA LEU A 152 -8.51 -22.79 1.65
C LEU A 152 -9.45 -22.57 0.46
N ASP A 153 -9.65 -23.59 -0.38
CA ASP A 153 -10.56 -23.47 -1.53
C ASP A 153 -11.99 -23.11 -1.09
N ASN A 154 -12.47 -23.70 0.02
CA ASN A 154 -13.78 -23.39 0.61
C ASN A 154 -13.83 -22.07 1.39
N THR A 155 -12.72 -21.35 1.59
CA THR A 155 -12.69 -20.08 2.33
C THR A 155 -12.22 -18.90 1.48
N ILE A 156 -12.10 -19.04 0.15
CA ILE A 156 -11.70 -17.93 -0.73
C ILE A 156 -12.74 -16.80 -0.70
N VAL A 157 -14.02 -17.15 -0.74
CA VAL A 157 -15.11 -16.17 -0.67
C VAL A 157 -15.09 -15.42 0.66
N ASP A 158 -14.90 -16.14 1.77
CA ASP A 158 -14.76 -15.55 3.11
C ASP A 158 -13.56 -14.59 3.18
N PHE A 159 -12.43 -14.94 2.56
CA PHE A 159 -11.25 -14.07 2.51
C PHE A 159 -11.53 -12.76 1.75
N TRP A 160 -12.15 -12.83 0.58
CA TRP A 160 -12.50 -11.61 -0.18
C TRP A 160 -13.60 -10.80 0.50
N ARG A 161 -14.56 -11.46 1.16
CA ARG A 161 -15.54 -10.82 2.05
C ARG A 161 -14.85 -10.05 3.16
N MET A 162 -13.88 -10.66 3.86
CA MET A 162 -13.07 -9.97 4.87
C MET A 162 -12.36 -8.73 4.31
N CYS A 163 -11.74 -8.84 3.12
CA CYS A 163 -11.06 -7.71 2.48
C CYS A 163 -12.03 -6.56 2.14
N TRP A 164 -13.27 -6.90 1.76
CA TRP A 164 -14.33 -5.95 1.50
C TRP A 164 -14.95 -5.35 2.78
N ASP A 165 -15.24 -6.15 3.79
CA ASP A 165 -15.84 -5.63 5.02
C ASP A 165 -14.90 -4.67 5.75
N HIS A 166 -13.60 -4.98 5.72
CA HIS A 166 -12.60 -4.28 6.52
C HIS A 166 -11.71 -3.34 5.71
N GLU A 167 -12.16 -2.84 4.56
CA GLU A 167 -11.46 -1.80 3.80
C GLU A 167 -9.96 -2.07 3.59
N VAL A 168 -9.65 -3.32 3.23
CA VAL A 168 -8.26 -3.75 3.04
C VAL A 168 -7.69 -3.05 1.81
N VAL A 169 -6.53 -2.44 1.97
CA VAL A 169 -5.78 -1.76 0.89
C VAL A 169 -4.52 -2.51 0.51
N ASN A 170 -3.99 -3.32 1.43
CA ASN A 170 -2.76 -4.08 1.24
C ASN A 170 -2.97 -5.55 1.64
N ILE A 171 -2.46 -6.46 0.82
CA ILE A 171 -2.30 -7.87 1.17
C ILE A 171 -0.83 -8.23 1.06
N VAL A 172 -0.24 -8.79 2.11
CA VAL A 172 1.13 -9.34 2.07
C VAL A 172 1.06 -10.85 2.18
N GLN A 173 1.43 -11.51 1.09
CA GLN A 173 1.54 -12.97 1.01
C GLN A 173 2.99 -13.39 1.24
N LEU A 174 3.22 -14.21 2.26
CA LEU A 174 4.54 -14.74 2.63
C LEU A 174 4.60 -16.24 2.36
N GLY A 175 5.25 -16.63 1.27
CA GLY A 175 5.32 -18.02 0.82
C GLY A 175 4.73 -18.30 -0.55
N ARG A 176 4.94 -19.54 -1.01
CA ARG A 176 4.31 -20.07 -2.22
C ARG A 176 2.97 -20.73 -1.86
N VAL A 177 2.13 -20.91 -2.88
CA VAL A 177 0.88 -21.69 -2.76
C VAL A 177 1.15 -23.16 -2.48
N VAL A 178 2.25 -23.69 -3.03
CA VAL A 178 2.73 -25.06 -2.84
C VAL A 178 4.20 -25.02 -2.45
N GLU A 179 4.54 -25.71 -1.37
CA GLU A 179 5.92 -25.84 -0.87
C GLU A 179 6.16 -27.31 -0.49
N ASP A 180 7.26 -27.90 -0.98
CA ASP A 180 7.61 -29.32 -0.78
C ASP A 180 6.44 -30.28 -1.09
N GLY A 181 5.71 -30.00 -2.17
CA GLY A 181 4.55 -30.79 -2.61
C GLY A 181 3.29 -30.64 -1.75
N LYS A 182 3.31 -29.78 -0.73
CA LYS A 182 2.15 -29.55 0.17
C LYS A 182 1.47 -28.22 -0.16
N ASN A 183 0.13 -28.25 -0.22
CA ASN A 183 -0.68 -27.05 -0.39
C ASN A 183 -0.61 -26.17 0.87
N LYS A 184 -0.01 -24.98 0.73
CA LYS A 184 0.16 -23.98 1.79
C LYS A 184 -0.89 -22.88 1.73
N CYS A 185 -1.42 -22.57 0.55
CA CYS A 185 -2.42 -21.54 0.30
C CYS A 185 -3.13 -21.86 -1.02
N ALA A 186 -4.44 -21.61 -1.11
CA ALA A 186 -5.15 -21.64 -2.39
C ALA A 186 -4.75 -20.42 -3.24
N ALA A 187 -4.83 -20.55 -4.57
CA ALA A 187 -4.60 -19.45 -5.50
C ALA A 187 -5.86 -18.59 -5.60
N TYR A 188 -6.05 -17.68 -4.64
CA TYR A 188 -7.26 -16.85 -4.52
C TYR A 188 -7.27 -15.60 -5.43
N TRP A 189 -6.26 -15.44 -6.29
CA TRP A 189 -6.11 -14.31 -7.21
C TRP A 189 -5.71 -14.78 -8.62
N PRO A 190 -6.03 -14.00 -9.67
CA PRO A 190 -5.52 -14.25 -11.02
C PRO A 190 -4.03 -13.87 -11.14
N GLU A 191 -3.17 -14.83 -11.48
CA GLU A 191 -1.73 -14.59 -11.59
C GLU A 191 -1.35 -13.69 -12.78
N GLN A 192 -2.04 -13.84 -13.90
CA GLN A 192 -1.71 -13.14 -15.13
C GLN A 192 -2.21 -11.69 -15.10
N PRO A 193 -1.39 -10.69 -15.49
CA PRO A 193 -1.86 -9.34 -15.70
C PRO A 193 -3.00 -9.30 -16.72
N GLY A 194 -4.08 -8.59 -16.39
CA GLY A 194 -5.33 -8.56 -17.14
C GLY A 194 -6.24 -9.78 -16.94
N GLY A 195 -5.78 -10.79 -16.20
CA GLY A 195 -6.59 -11.95 -15.83
C GLY A 195 -7.57 -11.63 -14.71
N TYR A 196 -8.69 -12.36 -14.70
CA TYR A 196 -9.72 -12.25 -13.67
C TYR A 196 -10.18 -13.64 -13.19
N GLN A 197 -10.78 -13.68 -12.00
CA GLN A 197 -11.42 -14.85 -11.40
C GLN A 197 -12.69 -14.39 -10.68
N ASN A 198 -13.72 -15.24 -10.71
CA ASN A 198 -14.95 -15.04 -9.94
C ASN A 198 -14.94 -16.00 -8.76
N HIS A 199 -15.14 -15.47 -7.56
CA HIS A 199 -15.18 -16.20 -6.31
C HIS A 199 -16.48 -15.88 -5.59
N GLY A 200 -17.51 -16.73 -5.79
CA GLY A 200 -18.86 -16.42 -5.33
C GLY A 200 -19.32 -15.07 -5.88
N ARG A 201 -19.71 -14.15 -5.00
CA ARG A 201 -20.14 -12.79 -5.35
C ARG A 201 -19.02 -11.80 -5.69
N PHE A 202 -17.76 -12.22 -5.69
CA PHE A 202 -16.62 -11.32 -5.88
C PHE A 202 -15.96 -11.55 -7.24
N PHE A 203 -15.94 -10.50 -8.06
CA PHE A 203 -15.07 -10.38 -9.22
C PHE A 203 -13.70 -9.86 -8.79
N VAL A 204 -12.65 -10.62 -9.10
CA VAL A 204 -11.25 -10.32 -8.73
C VAL A 204 -10.40 -10.23 -9.98
N ASN A 205 -9.83 -9.06 -10.23
CA ASN A 205 -9.09 -8.77 -11.46
C ASN A 205 -7.68 -8.25 -11.16
N ASN A 206 -6.67 -8.81 -11.81
CA ASN A 206 -5.29 -8.33 -11.70
C ASN A 206 -5.05 -7.28 -12.78
N LYS A 207 -5.23 -6.00 -12.45
CA LYS A 207 -5.19 -4.91 -13.44
C LYS A 207 -3.82 -4.69 -14.07
N LYS A 208 -2.74 -5.01 -13.35
CA LYS A 208 -1.35 -4.87 -13.82
C LYS A 208 -0.40 -5.40 -12.76
N LYS A 209 0.72 -5.98 -13.20
CA LYS A 209 1.95 -6.02 -12.40
C LYS A 209 2.57 -4.63 -12.47
N ASP A 210 2.82 -3.98 -11.32
CA ASP A 210 3.46 -2.66 -11.37
C ASP A 210 4.84 -2.81 -12.03
N ALA A 211 5.09 -1.98 -13.04
CA ALA A 211 6.37 -1.94 -13.76
C ALA A 211 7.43 -1.13 -12.99
N ASN A 212 7.04 -0.48 -11.89
CA ASN A 212 7.97 0.10 -10.92
C ASN A 212 8.60 -0.99 -10.05
N ALA A 213 9.44 -1.81 -10.68
CA ALA A 213 10.31 -2.81 -10.07
C ALA A 213 11.42 -2.22 -9.17
N ASP A 214 11.34 -0.93 -8.83
CA ASP A 214 12.27 -0.23 -7.93
C ASP A 214 12.28 -0.85 -6.52
N ASN A 215 11.16 -1.43 -6.11
CA ASN A 215 11.12 -2.37 -5.01
C ASN A 215 11.21 -3.77 -5.63
N LYS A 216 12.35 -4.46 -5.54
CA LYS A 216 12.57 -5.85 -6.01
C LYS A 216 11.64 -6.92 -5.34
N CYS A 217 10.45 -6.55 -4.89
CA CYS A 217 9.37 -7.39 -4.39
C CYS A 217 8.31 -7.56 -5.48
N ASN A 218 7.71 -8.75 -5.58
CA ASN A 218 6.64 -8.98 -6.55
C ASN A 218 5.37 -8.27 -6.07
N GLN A 219 4.80 -7.35 -6.87
CA GLN A 219 3.61 -6.58 -6.52
C GLN A 219 2.55 -6.68 -7.62
N LEU A 220 1.30 -6.90 -7.20
CA LEU A 220 0.12 -6.97 -8.06
C LEU A 220 -0.88 -5.89 -7.64
N ILE A 221 -1.62 -5.35 -8.61
CA ILE A 221 -2.75 -4.45 -8.37
C ILE A 221 -4.03 -5.22 -8.60
N ILE A 222 -4.73 -5.54 -7.52
CA ILE A 222 -5.98 -6.29 -7.53
C ILE A 222 -7.15 -5.31 -7.48
N GLU A 223 -8.06 -5.43 -8.43
CA GLU A 223 -9.39 -4.84 -8.36
C GLU A 223 -10.35 -5.88 -7.79
N LEU A 224 -10.99 -5.54 -6.67
CA LEU A 224 -12.04 -6.31 -6.03
C LEU A 224 -13.37 -5.62 -6.24
N LEU A 225 -14.33 -6.32 -6.85
CA LEU A 225 -15.67 -5.82 -7.12
C LEU A 225 -16.72 -6.86 -6.66
N PRO A 226 -17.54 -6.56 -5.65
CA PRO A 226 -18.70 -7.39 -5.31
C PRO A 226 -19.83 -7.22 -6.33
N ASP A 227 -20.63 -8.26 -6.50
CA ASP A 227 -21.83 -8.23 -7.31
C ASP A 227 -22.81 -7.14 -6.83
N GLY A 228 -23.50 -6.51 -7.77
CA GLY A 228 -24.44 -5.43 -7.50
C GLY A 228 -23.80 -4.10 -7.07
N CYS A 229 -22.48 -4.05 -6.85
CA CYS A 229 -21.78 -2.81 -6.55
C CYS A 229 -21.29 -2.12 -7.83
N SER A 230 -21.40 -0.79 -7.89
CA SER A 230 -20.79 0.00 -8.98
C SER A 230 -19.34 0.40 -8.69
N ASN A 231 -18.92 0.33 -7.43
CA ASN A 231 -17.61 0.78 -6.98
C ASN A 231 -16.73 -0.43 -6.68
N SER A 232 -15.58 -0.52 -7.35
CA SER A 232 -14.54 -1.49 -7.02
C SER A 232 -13.54 -0.92 -6.02
N ARG A 233 -12.78 -1.81 -5.39
CA ARG A 233 -11.65 -1.45 -4.51
C ARG A 233 -10.35 -1.89 -5.14
N ILE A 234 -9.35 -1.02 -5.03
CA ILE A 234 -7.99 -1.32 -5.47
C ILE A 234 -7.18 -1.75 -4.26
N ILE A 235 -6.66 -2.97 -4.32
CA ILE A 235 -5.86 -3.60 -3.28
C ILE A 235 -4.48 -3.89 -3.87
N ARG A 236 -3.43 -3.43 -3.19
CA ARG A 236 -2.06 -3.78 -3.55
C ARG A 236 -1.68 -5.09 -2.88
N MET A 237 -1.30 -6.07 -3.67
CA MET A 237 -0.85 -7.37 -3.16
C MET A 237 0.67 -7.47 -3.31
N ILE A 238 1.38 -7.62 -2.20
CA ILE A 238 2.84 -7.72 -2.11
C ILE A 238 3.19 -9.17 -1.78
N GLN A 239 4.01 -9.81 -2.61
CA GLN A 239 4.34 -11.22 -2.43
C GLN A 239 5.82 -11.42 -2.12
N MET A 240 6.08 -12.34 -1.18
CA MET A 240 7.40 -12.85 -0.85
C MET A 240 7.40 -14.39 -0.95
N PRO A 241 7.40 -14.95 -2.17
CA PRO A 241 7.31 -16.40 -2.40
C PRO A 241 8.59 -17.16 -2.01
N GLU A 242 9.63 -16.46 -1.59
CA GLU A 242 10.97 -17.01 -1.36
C GLU A 242 11.27 -17.19 0.13
N TRP A 243 10.28 -16.94 1.00
CA TRP A 243 10.40 -17.25 2.41
C TRP A 243 10.06 -18.74 2.60
N PRO A 244 11.02 -19.61 2.99
CA PRO A 244 10.78 -21.05 3.14
C PRO A 244 9.91 -21.38 4.37
N ASP A 245 9.28 -22.56 4.39
CA ASP A 245 8.35 -22.97 5.50
C ASP A 245 9.12 -23.23 6.77
N HIS A 246 10.21 -23.95 6.60
CA HIS A 246 11.20 -24.21 7.63
C HIS A 246 12.42 -23.37 7.31
N GLY A 247 12.67 -22.34 8.12
CA GLY A 247 13.79 -21.42 7.95
C GLY A 247 13.38 -19.98 7.77
N VAL A 248 14.33 -19.21 7.25
CA VAL A 248 14.21 -17.77 7.05
C VAL A 248 14.79 -17.38 5.69
N PRO A 249 14.46 -16.20 5.14
CA PRO A 249 15.01 -15.75 3.88
C PRO A 249 16.53 -15.60 3.95
N ASN A 250 17.22 -15.83 2.82
CA ASN A 250 18.69 -15.75 2.72
C ASN A 250 19.28 -14.36 3.00
N ASN A 251 18.45 -13.31 3.14
CA ASN A 251 18.84 -11.99 3.61
C ASN A 251 17.62 -11.20 4.11
N THR A 252 17.90 -10.18 4.91
CA THR A 252 16.97 -9.22 5.51
C THR A 252 16.32 -8.27 4.49
N LYS A 253 17.02 -7.95 3.39
CA LYS A 253 16.66 -6.86 2.45
C LYS A 253 15.27 -7.01 1.85
N LYS A 254 14.84 -8.23 1.50
CA LYS A 254 13.49 -8.46 0.94
C LYS A 254 12.40 -8.08 1.94
N LEU A 255 12.55 -8.43 3.22
CA LEU A 255 11.59 -8.08 4.25
C LEU A 255 11.58 -6.56 4.51
N LEU A 256 12.76 -5.93 4.54
CA LEU A 256 12.87 -4.46 4.68
C LEU A 256 12.21 -3.70 3.54
N ARG A 257 12.25 -4.22 2.31
CA ARG A 257 11.53 -3.63 1.17
C ARG A 257 10.01 -3.70 1.34
N ILE A 258 9.49 -4.80 1.89
CA ILE A 258 8.05 -4.93 2.20
C ILE A 258 7.65 -3.94 3.29
N ILE A 259 8.43 -3.85 4.38
CA ILE A 259 8.18 -2.88 5.46
C ILE A 259 8.17 -1.45 4.89
N ARG A 260 9.16 -1.09 4.06
CA ARG A 260 9.20 0.22 3.40
C ARG A 260 7.99 0.45 2.49
N ALA A 261 7.54 -0.58 1.78
CA ALA A 261 6.34 -0.46 0.94
C ALA A 261 5.13 -0.14 1.82
N LEU A 262 4.91 -0.87 2.90
CA LEU A 262 3.79 -0.61 3.82
C LEU A 262 3.83 0.82 4.40
N GLU A 263 5.01 1.32 4.78
CA GLU A 263 5.18 2.68 5.30
C GLU A 263 4.87 3.78 4.27
N LYS A 264 5.14 3.55 2.98
CA LYS A 264 4.91 4.55 1.92
C LYS A 264 3.43 4.78 1.64
N ASP A 265 2.60 3.79 1.91
CA ASP A 265 1.17 3.83 1.64
C ASP A 265 0.34 4.38 2.80
N GLY A 266 1.00 4.78 3.90
CA GLY A 266 0.38 5.53 4.98
C GLY A 266 -0.04 6.92 4.51
N ASP A 267 -1.19 7.02 3.84
CA ASP A 267 -1.89 8.29 3.71
C ASP A 267 -2.36 8.71 5.11
N ALA A 268 -1.91 9.88 5.59
CA ALA A 268 -2.22 10.38 6.92
C ALA A 268 -3.74 10.54 7.16
N LEU A 269 -4.53 10.55 6.10
CA LEU A 269 -5.98 10.71 6.14
C LEU A 269 -6.77 9.40 6.09
N ASN A 270 -6.22 8.32 5.51
CA ASN A 270 -6.89 7.02 5.49
C ASN A 270 -5.89 5.87 5.20
N PRO A 271 -5.22 5.32 6.23
CA PRO A 271 -4.15 4.34 6.03
C PRO A 271 -4.63 2.99 5.48
N GLY A 272 -5.95 2.71 5.53
CA GLY A 272 -6.55 1.43 5.16
C GLY A 272 -6.00 0.24 5.99
N ASN A 273 -6.66 -0.92 5.91
CA ASN A 273 -6.18 -2.10 6.64
C ASN A 273 -5.21 -2.93 5.79
N THR A 274 -4.22 -3.52 6.47
CA THR A 274 -3.25 -4.44 5.85
C THR A 274 -3.48 -5.86 6.34
N VAL A 275 -3.70 -6.77 5.39
CA VAL A 275 -3.75 -8.22 5.63
C VAL A 275 -2.35 -8.79 5.47
N LEU A 276 -1.94 -9.61 6.43
CA LEU A 276 -0.70 -10.38 6.39
C LEU A 276 -1.06 -11.87 6.48
N HIS A 277 -0.55 -12.69 5.57
CA HIS A 277 -0.74 -14.13 5.66
C HIS A 277 0.46 -14.92 5.15
N CYS A 278 0.59 -16.14 5.66
CA CYS A 278 1.47 -17.17 5.12
C CYS A 278 0.63 -18.42 4.84
N SER A 279 1.04 -19.59 5.35
CA SER A 279 0.17 -20.77 5.38
C SER A 279 -0.73 -20.78 6.60
N ALA A 280 -0.17 -20.81 7.81
CA ALA A 280 -0.95 -20.78 9.06
C ALA A 280 -1.34 -19.37 9.51
N GLY A 281 -0.72 -18.33 8.94
CA GLY A 281 -0.90 -16.95 9.43
C GLY A 281 -0.27 -16.68 10.80
N ALA A 282 0.76 -17.45 11.17
CA ALA A 282 1.38 -17.41 12.50
C ALA A 282 2.91 -17.24 12.44
N GLY A 283 3.66 -18.16 11.82
CA GLY A 283 5.13 -18.12 11.80
C GLY A 283 5.73 -16.89 11.09
N ARG A 284 5.78 -16.91 9.76
CA ARG A 284 6.31 -15.79 8.93
C ARG A 284 5.54 -14.49 9.16
N THR A 285 4.21 -14.61 9.24
CA THR A 285 3.28 -13.50 9.52
C THR A 285 3.57 -12.85 10.87
N GLY A 286 3.79 -13.64 11.92
CA GLY A 286 4.21 -13.14 13.23
C GLY A 286 5.58 -12.48 13.19
N ALA A 287 6.53 -13.04 12.46
CA ALA A 287 7.88 -12.48 12.34
C ALA A 287 7.87 -11.07 11.72
N ILE A 288 7.16 -10.86 10.60
CA ILE A 288 7.05 -9.51 10.01
C ILE A 288 6.33 -8.53 10.95
N MET A 289 5.27 -8.95 11.65
CA MET A 289 4.57 -8.09 12.61
C MET A 289 5.48 -7.70 13.77
N LEU A 290 6.23 -8.65 14.32
CA LEU A 290 7.14 -8.40 15.43
C LEU A 290 8.27 -7.45 15.03
N VAL A 291 8.86 -7.64 13.84
CA VAL A 291 9.82 -6.67 13.28
C VAL A 291 9.18 -5.30 13.20
N HIS A 292 7.97 -5.20 12.62
CA HIS A 292 7.28 -3.93 12.43
C HIS A 292 7.03 -3.21 13.77
N TRP A 293 6.59 -3.93 14.78
CA TRP A 293 6.28 -3.40 16.11
C TRP A 293 7.51 -2.92 16.86
N ILE A 294 8.56 -3.75 16.93
CA ILE A 294 9.84 -3.38 17.57
C ILE A 294 10.43 -2.17 16.85
N LYS A 295 10.56 -2.24 15.52
CA LYS A 295 11.08 -1.15 14.69
C LYS A 295 10.29 0.15 14.92
N SER A 296 8.97 0.10 14.93
CA SER A 296 8.13 1.30 15.07
C SER A 296 8.32 1.96 16.42
N ALA A 297 8.41 1.17 17.50
CA ALA A 297 8.71 1.64 18.84
C ALA A 297 10.09 2.32 18.93
N LEU A 298 11.14 1.66 18.45
CA LEU A 298 12.50 2.22 18.48
C LEU A 298 12.62 3.53 17.69
N PHE A 299 11.98 3.62 16.52
CA PHE A 299 11.99 4.84 15.69
C PHE A 299 11.11 5.96 16.23
N ALA A 300 10.26 5.69 17.23
CA ALA A 300 9.56 6.70 18.01
C ALA A 300 10.26 7.01 19.35
N ASN A 301 11.51 6.58 19.51
CA ASN A 301 12.29 6.70 20.75
C ASN A 301 11.60 6.06 21.98
N GLN A 302 10.86 4.97 21.77
CA GLN A 302 10.27 4.18 22.85
C GLN A 302 11.14 2.95 23.12
N LYS A 303 11.58 2.79 24.36
CA LYS A 303 12.30 1.57 24.78
C LYS A 303 11.39 0.36 24.63
N VAL A 304 11.96 -0.76 24.18
CA VAL A 304 11.23 -1.98 23.87
C VAL A 304 11.82 -3.13 24.65
N ASP A 305 10.96 -3.88 25.32
CA ASP A 305 11.24 -5.27 25.68
C ASP A 305 10.64 -6.18 24.60
N ALA A 306 11.51 -6.86 23.85
CA ALA A 306 11.07 -7.74 22.76
C ALA A 306 10.25 -8.93 23.27
N THR A 307 10.49 -9.38 24.51
CA THR A 307 9.74 -10.45 25.19
C THR A 307 8.29 -10.03 25.40
N ASP A 308 8.08 -8.81 25.90
CA ASP A 308 6.74 -8.28 26.15
C ASP A 308 5.98 -8.02 24.85
N VAL A 309 6.65 -7.46 23.84
CA VAL A 309 6.05 -7.25 22.52
C VAL A 309 5.67 -8.58 21.87
N PHE A 310 6.50 -9.61 22.03
CA PHE A 310 6.20 -10.96 21.55
C PHE A 310 4.99 -11.58 22.26
N LYS A 311 4.90 -11.47 23.59
CA LYS A 311 3.74 -11.96 24.37
C LYS A 311 2.47 -11.25 23.91
N LYS A 312 2.49 -9.91 23.81
CA LYS A 312 1.37 -9.10 23.27
C LYS A 312 0.94 -9.52 21.87
N LEU A 313 1.89 -9.97 21.04
CA LEU A 313 1.57 -10.48 19.71
C LEU A 313 0.88 -11.85 19.79
N ARG A 314 1.40 -12.77 20.62
CA ARG A 314 0.78 -14.09 20.84
C ARG A 314 -0.58 -14.01 21.51
N ASP A 315 -0.81 -13.00 22.36
CA ASP A 315 -2.10 -12.67 22.97
C ASP A 315 -3.18 -12.31 21.95
N GLN A 316 -2.78 -11.91 20.74
CA GLN A 316 -3.69 -11.51 19.68
C GLN A 316 -3.77 -12.52 18.55
N ARG A 317 -2.65 -13.17 18.21
CA ARG A 317 -2.58 -14.26 17.23
C ARG A 317 -1.73 -15.39 17.79
N ALA A 318 -2.41 -16.47 18.19
CA ALA A 318 -1.77 -17.64 18.76
C ALA A 318 -0.65 -18.19 17.87
N CYS A 319 0.39 -18.74 18.53
CA CYS A 319 1.54 -19.35 17.87
C CYS A 319 2.35 -18.40 16.95
N SER A 320 2.14 -17.08 17.03
CA SER A 320 2.93 -16.11 16.27
C SER A 320 4.42 -16.29 16.54
N VAL A 321 5.21 -16.31 15.45
CA VAL A 321 6.63 -16.72 15.44
C VAL A 321 6.78 -18.15 15.98
N GLN A 322 6.98 -19.11 15.08
CA GLN A 322 6.86 -20.55 15.38
C GLN A 322 8.21 -21.23 15.61
N THR A 323 9.29 -20.67 15.08
CA THR A 323 10.62 -21.28 15.16
C THR A 323 11.65 -20.31 15.74
N GLU A 324 12.69 -20.89 16.34
CA GLU A 324 13.84 -20.14 16.84
C GLU A 324 14.50 -19.32 15.72
N GLN A 325 14.63 -19.90 14.53
CA GLN A 325 15.21 -19.21 13.37
C GLN A 325 14.42 -17.95 13.01
N GLN A 326 13.07 -18.00 13.05
CA GLN A 326 12.23 -16.83 12.82
C GLN A 326 12.43 -15.78 13.93
N TRP A 327 12.50 -16.19 15.19
CA TRP A 327 12.78 -15.32 16.32
C TRP A 327 14.11 -14.60 16.16
N LEU A 328 15.20 -15.33 15.90
CA LEU A 328 16.53 -14.76 15.67
C LEU A 328 16.57 -13.83 14.46
N TYR A 329 15.88 -14.20 13.38
CA TYR A 329 15.80 -13.39 12.17
C TYR A 329 15.09 -12.05 12.39
N VAL A 330 14.10 -11.97 13.29
CA VAL A 330 13.47 -10.69 13.67
C VAL A 330 14.53 -9.68 14.14
N PHE A 331 15.45 -10.11 15.02
CA PHE A 331 16.50 -9.23 15.54
C PHE A 331 17.51 -8.86 14.45
N ALA A 332 17.91 -9.80 13.60
CA ALA A 332 18.78 -9.51 12.46
C ALA A 332 18.17 -8.44 11.54
N VAL A 333 16.87 -8.53 11.25
CA VAL A 333 16.16 -7.56 10.41
C VAL A 333 16.05 -6.20 11.09
N VAL A 334 15.75 -6.14 12.38
CA VAL A 334 15.68 -4.86 13.13
C VAL A 334 17.06 -4.19 13.20
N MET A 335 18.12 -4.95 13.44
CA MET A 335 19.50 -4.46 13.47
C MET A 335 19.93 -3.89 12.12
N ASP A 336 19.67 -4.61 11.03
CA ASP A 336 19.96 -4.16 9.67
C ASP A 336 19.14 -2.89 9.32
N TYR A 337 17.88 -2.82 9.77
CA TYR A 337 17.08 -1.61 9.59
C TYR A 337 17.64 -0.40 10.33
N ILE A 338 18.08 -0.56 11.58
CA ILE A 338 18.75 0.50 12.34
C ILE A 338 20.00 0.95 11.60
N GLN A 339 20.84 0.01 11.14
CA GLN A 339 22.07 0.32 10.41
C GLN A 339 21.82 1.11 9.11
N ILE A 340 20.74 0.79 8.40
CA ILE A 340 20.39 1.44 7.12
C ILE A 340 19.73 2.81 7.33
N LYS A 341 18.90 2.97 8.38
CA LYS A 341 17.97 4.10 8.51
C LYS A 341 18.30 5.10 9.60
N ALA A 342 19.03 4.70 10.65
CA ALA A 342 19.41 5.62 11.70
C ALA A 342 20.59 6.51 11.24
N LYS A 343 20.49 7.81 11.53
CA LYS A 343 21.59 8.78 11.34
C LYS A 343 22.51 8.79 12.53
N ALA A 344 23.78 9.10 12.28
CA ALA A 344 24.80 9.33 13.31
C ALA A 344 24.93 8.18 14.34
N VAL A 345 24.74 6.92 13.90
CA VAL A 345 24.98 5.75 14.75
C VAL A 345 26.41 5.80 15.28
N ALA A 346 26.57 5.69 16.59
CA ALA A 346 27.88 5.75 17.23
C ALA A 346 28.81 4.68 16.62
N ALA A 347 30.06 5.03 16.33
CA ALA A 347 30.99 4.14 15.63
C ALA A 347 31.20 2.79 16.35
N HIS A 348 31.14 2.81 17.68
CA HIS A 348 31.15 1.60 18.50
C HIS A 348 29.93 0.71 18.22
N ASP A 349 28.72 1.26 18.32
CA ASP A 349 27.47 0.52 18.15
C ASP A 349 27.30 0.04 16.70
N ALA A 350 27.73 0.82 15.71
CA ALA A 350 27.73 0.40 14.31
C ALA A 350 28.60 -0.84 14.08
N LYS A 351 29.75 -0.96 14.77
CA LYS A 351 30.59 -2.16 14.74
C LYS A 351 29.93 -3.34 15.45
N MET A 352 29.25 -3.10 16.58
CA MET A 352 28.49 -4.15 17.27
C MET A 352 27.40 -4.73 16.37
N ILE A 353 26.62 -3.86 15.71
CA ILE A 353 25.56 -4.26 14.77
C ILE A 353 26.15 -5.09 13.64
N GLN A 354 27.24 -4.62 13.01
CA GLN A 354 27.88 -5.35 11.92
C GLN A 354 28.32 -6.75 12.37
N LYS A 355 28.98 -6.87 13.52
CA LYS A 355 29.42 -8.16 14.06
C LYS A 355 28.23 -9.09 14.34
N PHE A 356 27.16 -8.54 14.93
CA PHE A 356 25.92 -9.29 15.21
C PHE A 356 25.29 -9.83 13.92
N LEU A 357 25.25 -9.04 12.85
CA LEU A 357 24.73 -9.47 11.56
C LEU A 357 25.59 -10.58 10.92
N GLU A 358 26.92 -10.46 11.00
CA GLU A 358 27.86 -11.50 10.53
C GLU A 358 27.72 -12.82 11.31
N GLU A 359 27.46 -12.76 12.62
CA GLU A 359 27.14 -13.93 13.44
C GLU A 359 25.79 -14.54 13.03
N GLY A 360 24.78 -13.69 12.80
CA GLY A 360 23.45 -14.11 12.37
C GLY A 360 23.43 -14.78 11.01
N GLU A 361 24.26 -14.32 10.07
CA GLU A 361 24.41 -14.97 8.76
C GLU A 361 24.87 -16.42 8.90
N LYS A 362 25.86 -16.67 9.76
CA LYS A 362 26.35 -18.02 10.04
C LYS A 362 25.30 -18.86 10.76
N ALA A 363 24.66 -18.30 11.79
CA ALA A 363 23.68 -19.02 12.60
C ALA A 363 22.40 -19.37 11.83
N LEU A 364 21.97 -18.51 10.89
CA LEU A 364 20.73 -18.66 10.13
C LEU A 364 20.96 -19.19 8.70
N GLY A 365 22.20 -19.42 8.28
CA GLY A 365 22.53 -19.84 6.92
C GLY A 365 22.21 -18.79 5.85
N MET A 366 22.24 -17.50 6.21
CA MET A 366 22.02 -16.39 5.26
C MET A 366 23.31 -16.07 4.49
N SER A 367 23.18 -15.44 3.31
CA SER A 367 24.32 -15.10 2.44
C SER A 367 24.66 -13.60 2.50
N ILE A 368 25.94 -13.26 2.68
CA ILE A 368 26.45 -11.89 2.61
C ILE A 368 26.27 -11.35 1.18
N ILE A 369 25.51 -10.27 1.02
CA ILE A 369 25.73 -9.35 -0.11
C ILE A 369 26.72 -8.29 0.38
N LYS A 370 28.00 -8.43 -0.01
CA LYS A 370 29.06 -7.49 0.37
C LYS A 370 28.68 -6.09 -0.13
N ALA A 371 29.09 -5.06 0.59
CA ALA A 371 28.86 -3.64 0.32
C ALA A 371 29.38 -3.08 -1.03
N LYS A 372 29.69 -3.93 -2.02
CA LYS A 372 30.09 -3.56 -3.38
C LYS A 372 28.92 -3.38 -4.35
N ASP A 373 27.70 -3.75 -3.99
CA ASP A 373 26.48 -3.36 -4.73
C ASP A 373 26.10 -1.91 -4.39
N LYS A 374 27.02 -0.95 -4.57
CA LYS A 374 26.71 0.48 -4.44
C LYS A 374 25.77 1.00 -5.53
N ASP A 375 25.46 0.16 -6.52
CA ASP A 375 24.41 0.40 -7.51
C ASP A 375 23.01 0.01 -7.01
N ASP A 376 22.89 -0.62 -5.82
CA ASP A 376 21.64 -0.74 -5.05
C ASP A 376 21.42 0.50 -4.16
N ALA A 377 21.88 1.67 -4.63
CA ALA A 377 21.46 2.93 -4.05
C ALA A 377 19.93 2.94 -3.99
N PHE A 378 19.41 3.19 -2.78
CA PHE A 378 18.01 3.53 -2.51
C PHE A 378 17.64 4.78 -3.34
N HIS A 379 17.53 4.63 -4.66
CA HIS A 379 17.13 5.70 -5.55
C HIS A 379 15.62 5.80 -5.46
N GLU A 380 15.19 6.80 -4.71
CA GLU A 380 13.83 7.28 -4.64
C GLU A 380 13.48 7.92 -5.99
N GLN A 381 12.85 7.13 -6.88
CA GLN A 381 12.03 7.71 -7.94
C GLN A 381 10.61 7.85 -7.41
N ALA A 382 10.02 9.02 -7.64
CA ALA A 382 8.67 9.34 -7.20
C ALA A 382 7.70 8.32 -7.83
N ALA A 383 7.07 7.50 -6.99
CA ALA A 383 5.91 6.75 -7.41
C ALA A 383 4.81 7.77 -7.77
N ASN A 384 4.14 7.54 -8.90
CA ASN A 384 2.92 8.28 -9.19
C ASN A 384 1.92 8.00 -8.06
N PRO A 385 1.31 9.02 -7.45
CA PRO A 385 0.25 8.78 -6.48
C PRO A 385 -0.83 7.95 -7.16
N LEU A 386 -1.35 6.94 -6.45
CA LEU A 386 -2.58 6.27 -6.85
C LEU A 386 -3.62 7.37 -7.12
N PRO A 387 -4.40 7.27 -8.21
CA PRO A 387 -5.36 8.31 -8.56
C PRO A 387 -6.26 8.60 -7.37
N ALA A 388 -6.34 9.88 -7.00
CA ALA A 388 -7.09 10.35 -5.85
C ALA A 388 -8.49 9.73 -5.83
N ARG A 389 -8.84 9.09 -4.71
CA ARG A 389 -10.15 8.51 -4.45
C ARG A 389 -11.22 9.59 -4.60
N ARG A 390 -12.03 9.53 -5.66
CA ARG A 390 -13.37 10.14 -5.62
C ARG A 390 -14.28 9.17 -4.90
N CYS A 391 -14.41 9.32 -3.58
CA CYS A 391 -15.58 8.81 -2.88
C CYS A 391 -16.79 9.56 -3.43
N TYR A 392 -17.56 8.93 -4.31
CA TYR A 392 -18.96 9.30 -4.45
C TYR A 392 -19.63 8.75 -3.20
N GLY A 393 -19.97 9.66 -2.27
CA GLY A 393 -20.60 9.31 -1.00
C GLY A 393 -21.81 8.42 -1.24
N CYS A 394 -22.00 7.46 -0.33
CA CYS A 394 -23.22 6.68 -0.23
C CYS A 394 -24.41 7.66 -0.14
N LEU A 395 -25.16 7.80 -1.23
CA LEU A 395 -26.49 8.38 -1.18
C LEU A 395 -27.36 7.35 -0.47
N ALA A 396 -27.58 7.54 0.83
CA ALA A 396 -28.72 6.95 1.50
C ALA A 396 -30.00 7.32 0.73
N PRO A 397 -31.02 6.45 0.67
CA PRO A 397 -32.27 6.79 0.01
C PRO A 397 -32.92 7.97 0.74
N ALA A 398 -33.09 9.09 0.05
CA ALA A 398 -33.79 10.26 0.57
C ALA A 398 -35.31 9.98 0.69
N PRO A 399 -35.99 10.50 1.72
CA PRO A 399 -37.44 10.40 1.86
C PRO A 399 -38.16 11.30 0.84
N PRO A 400 -39.46 11.07 0.58
CA PRO A 400 -40.13 11.67 -0.57
C PRO A 400 -40.42 13.17 -0.36
N ALA A 401 -40.20 13.91 -1.45
CA ALA A 401 -40.81 15.17 -1.87
C ALA A 401 -40.94 16.32 -0.85
N GLY A 402 -40.17 17.39 -1.09
CA GLY A 402 -40.62 18.75 -0.78
C GLY A 402 -39.51 19.72 -0.37
N ARG A 403 -39.29 20.72 -1.25
CA ARG A 403 -38.59 22.02 -1.08
C ARG A 403 -37.19 22.11 -1.69
N PHE A 404 -37.16 22.85 -2.80
CA PHE A 404 -35.98 23.50 -3.35
C PHE A 404 -35.36 24.44 -2.32
N CYS A 405 -34.04 24.36 -2.13
CA CYS A 405 -33.25 25.44 -1.54
C CYS A 405 -32.11 25.79 -2.49
N PHE A 406 -32.15 27.02 -3.00
CA PHE A 406 -31.06 27.71 -3.66
C PHE A 406 -29.89 27.84 -2.67
N ASP A 407 -28.67 27.40 -3.05
CA ASP A 407 -27.42 28.15 -2.81
C ASP A 407 -26.19 27.32 -3.21
N CYS A 408 -25.63 27.64 -4.38
CA CYS A 408 -24.20 27.43 -4.69
C CYS A 408 -23.80 28.25 -5.92
N VAL A 409 -23.95 29.58 -5.85
CA VAL A 409 -23.22 30.50 -6.72
C VAL A 409 -22.20 31.22 -5.85
N ASN A 410 -20.98 30.67 -5.76
CA ASN A 410 -19.71 31.41 -5.68
C ASN A 410 -18.58 30.51 -5.21
N ARG A 411 -17.85 29.91 -6.17
CA ARG A 411 -16.40 29.66 -6.04
C ARG A 411 -15.78 29.51 -7.42
N LYS A 412 -15.09 30.57 -7.85
CA LYS A 412 -14.24 30.58 -9.04
C LYS A 412 -13.03 29.67 -8.82
N SER A 413 -12.89 28.60 -9.61
CA SER A 413 -11.60 27.95 -9.84
C SER A 413 -11.46 27.63 -11.33
N SER A 414 -10.32 28.00 -11.91
CA SER A 414 -10.12 28.22 -13.34
C SER A 414 -9.62 27.00 -14.14
N THR A 415 -9.96 25.77 -13.72
CA THR A 415 -9.55 24.54 -14.43
C THR A 415 -10.70 23.66 -14.93
N SER A 416 -11.96 24.05 -14.75
CA SER A 416 -13.13 23.30 -15.25
C SER A 416 -13.68 23.74 -16.61
N ASN A 417 -13.16 24.82 -17.22
CA ASN A 417 -13.77 25.41 -18.42
C ASN A 417 -13.35 24.81 -19.77
N LYS A 418 -12.42 23.84 -19.82
CA LYS A 418 -11.98 23.23 -21.10
C LYS A 418 -12.82 22.02 -21.51
N MET A 419 -13.09 21.08 -20.59
CA MET A 419 -13.96 19.91 -20.89
C MET A 419 -15.42 20.30 -21.15
N CYS A 420 -15.94 21.32 -20.46
CA CYS A 420 -17.33 21.75 -20.64
C CYS A 420 -17.55 22.40 -22.02
N ASN A 421 -16.52 23.08 -22.57
CA ASN A 421 -16.57 23.65 -23.91
C ASN A 421 -16.42 22.59 -25.00
N ASP A 422 -15.61 21.55 -24.79
CA ASP A 422 -15.42 20.47 -25.77
C ASP A 422 -16.67 19.59 -25.89
N PHE A 423 -17.40 19.35 -24.79
CA PHE A 423 -18.67 18.62 -24.80
C PHE A 423 -19.81 19.41 -25.48
N CYS A 424 -19.88 20.72 -25.23
CA CYS A 424 -20.86 21.61 -25.89
C CYS A 424 -20.57 21.81 -27.39
N GLN A 425 -19.29 21.77 -27.83
CA GLN A 425 -18.95 21.83 -29.25
C GLN A 425 -19.24 20.52 -30.00
N LEU A 426 -19.14 19.36 -29.32
CA LEU A 426 -19.53 18.08 -29.90
C LEU A 426 -21.06 17.98 -30.08
N TYR A 427 -21.82 18.45 -29.09
CA TYR A 427 -23.29 18.49 -29.14
C TYR A 427 -23.83 19.42 -30.23
N ARG A 428 -23.19 20.57 -30.46
CA ARG A 428 -23.52 21.49 -31.56
C ARG A 428 -23.18 20.95 -32.96
N LYS A 429 -22.23 20.02 -33.07
CA LYS A 429 -21.90 19.34 -34.34
C LYS A 429 -22.87 18.19 -34.66
N MET A 430 -23.44 17.54 -33.64
CA MET A 430 -24.44 16.48 -33.83
C MET A 430 -25.84 17.02 -34.14
N ALA A 431 -26.16 18.25 -33.70
CA ALA A 431 -27.47 18.87 -33.91
C ALA A 431 -27.70 19.50 -35.31
N ASN A 432 -26.84 19.23 -36.30
CA ASN A 432 -26.90 19.87 -37.63
C ASN A 432 -27.05 18.90 -38.81
N VAL A 433 -27.70 17.75 -38.58
CA VAL A 433 -28.18 16.86 -39.65
C VAL A 433 -29.59 17.31 -40.05
N ARG A 434 -29.77 17.75 -41.29
CA ARG A 434 -31.10 18.07 -41.83
C ARG A 434 -31.88 16.76 -42.06
N PRO A 435 -33.18 16.70 -41.75
CA PRO A 435 -33.99 15.52 -42.00
C PRO A 435 -34.23 15.30 -43.51
N HIS A 436 -34.22 14.04 -43.93
CA HIS A 436 -34.69 13.59 -45.25
C HIS A 436 -36.24 13.58 -45.24
N PRO A 437 -36.93 13.95 -46.33
CA PRO A 437 -38.35 14.33 -46.26
C PRO A 437 -39.40 13.22 -46.03
N ASP A 438 -39.04 11.98 -45.70
CA ASP A 438 -40.00 10.85 -45.69
C ASP A 438 -40.01 9.97 -44.41
N LEU A 439 -39.91 10.55 -43.22
CA LEU A 439 -40.10 9.77 -41.97
C LEU A 439 -41.11 10.44 -41.03
N THR A 440 -42.10 9.67 -40.59
CA THR A 440 -43.16 10.13 -39.66
C THR A 440 -42.72 9.99 -38.21
N THR A 441 -43.35 10.74 -37.31
CA THR A 441 -42.96 10.98 -35.91
C THR A 441 -42.83 9.75 -35.01
N ASN A 442 -43.26 8.55 -35.43
CA ASN A 442 -43.12 7.32 -34.65
C ASN A 442 -41.80 6.56 -34.89
N ASP A 443 -41.04 6.87 -35.93
CA ASP A 443 -39.76 6.18 -36.21
C ASP A 443 -38.56 6.78 -35.46
N HIS A 444 -38.72 7.97 -34.87
CA HIS A 444 -37.69 8.63 -34.06
C HIS A 444 -37.63 8.14 -32.60
N GLU A 445 -38.73 7.62 -32.04
CA GLU A 445 -38.73 7.05 -30.68
C GLU A 445 -38.09 5.66 -30.62
N LEU A 446 -38.23 4.85 -31.69
CA LEU A 446 -37.61 3.52 -31.78
C LEU A 446 -36.08 3.57 -31.98
N LEU A 447 -35.55 4.58 -32.68
CA LEU A 447 -34.09 4.74 -32.83
C LEU A 447 -33.42 5.24 -31.54
N MET A 448 -34.11 6.06 -30.74
CA MET A 448 -33.61 6.54 -29.45
C MET A 448 -33.78 5.51 -28.31
N ALA A 449 -34.75 4.60 -28.42
CA ALA A 449 -34.87 3.44 -27.53
C ALA A 449 -33.80 2.36 -27.84
N GLY A 450 -33.42 2.16 -29.10
CA GLY A 450 -32.41 1.18 -29.51
C GLY A 450 -30.96 1.52 -29.12
N LEU A 451 -30.61 2.80 -28.95
CA LEU A 451 -29.24 3.21 -28.58
C LEU A 451 -29.01 3.35 -27.06
N ASN A 452 -30.07 3.40 -26.25
CA ASN A 452 -29.96 3.38 -24.78
C ASN A 452 -30.05 1.97 -24.15
N LEU A 453 -30.45 0.96 -24.91
CA LEU A 453 -30.59 -0.43 -24.43
C LEU A 453 -29.31 -1.28 -24.52
N GLN A 454 -28.18 -0.74 -24.99
CA GLN A 454 -26.92 -1.48 -25.07
C GLN A 454 -25.91 -1.18 -23.95
N ARG A 455 -26.31 -0.41 -22.92
CA ARG A 455 -25.46 -0.16 -21.72
C ARG A 455 -26.14 -0.26 -20.36
N CYS A 456 -27.42 -0.63 -20.29
CA CYS A 456 -28.13 -0.89 -19.03
C CYS A 456 -29.00 -2.15 -19.16
N ALA A 457 -28.39 -3.33 -19.12
CA ALA A 457 -29.13 -4.59 -19.06
C ALA A 457 -28.32 -5.70 -18.36
N THR A 458 -27.87 -5.45 -17.14
CA THR A 458 -27.57 -6.49 -16.12
C THR A 458 -27.67 -5.87 -14.72
N CYS A 459 -28.85 -5.38 -14.38
CA CYS A 459 -29.30 -5.13 -13.01
C CYS A 459 -30.73 -4.64 -13.12
N TRP A 460 -31.68 -5.58 -13.10
CA TRP A 460 -33.09 -5.47 -12.71
C TRP A 460 -33.82 -6.70 -13.25
N TRP A 461 -33.47 -7.88 -12.71
CA TRP A 461 -34.27 -9.09 -12.88
C TRP A 461 -34.15 -9.98 -11.63
N SER A 462 -34.47 -9.39 -10.48
CA SER A 462 -34.68 -10.15 -9.24
C SER A 462 -35.67 -9.52 -8.25
N ASP A 463 -36.31 -8.38 -8.56
CA ASP A 463 -37.26 -7.71 -7.65
C ASP A 463 -38.71 -7.58 -8.17
N CYS A 464 -39.06 -8.23 -9.29
CA CYS A 464 -40.43 -8.19 -9.84
C CYS A 464 -41.22 -9.50 -9.82
N VAL A 465 -40.77 -10.54 -9.08
CA VAL A 465 -41.53 -11.82 -9.00
C VAL A 465 -42.30 -12.01 -7.67
N TYR A 466 -42.22 -11.08 -6.70
CA TYR A 466 -42.93 -11.25 -5.42
C TYR A 466 -44.11 -10.28 -5.14
N ARG A 467 -44.62 -9.55 -6.13
CA ARG A 467 -45.80 -8.67 -5.96
C ARG A 467 -46.78 -8.65 -7.15
N LEU A 468 -47.15 -9.83 -7.66
CA LEU A 468 -48.27 -9.99 -8.60
C LEU A 468 -49.17 -11.18 -8.20
N SER A 469 -49.65 -11.19 -6.95
CA SER A 469 -50.69 -12.13 -6.50
C SER A 469 -51.83 -11.48 -5.74
N PHE A 470 -51.98 -10.15 -5.77
CA PHE A 470 -53.16 -9.48 -5.20
C PHE A 470 -53.54 -8.28 -6.07
N LEU A 471 -54.84 -8.21 -6.39
CA LEU A 471 -55.55 -7.22 -7.24
C LEU A 471 -55.85 -7.68 -8.68
N ASN A 472 -56.50 -8.85 -8.80
CA ASN A 472 -57.65 -8.97 -9.70
C ASN A 472 -58.91 -8.88 -8.82
N GLY A 473 -59.71 -7.83 -8.97
CA GLY A 473 -60.96 -7.71 -8.23
C GLY A 473 -61.61 -6.34 -8.27
N LYS A 474 -62.37 -6.11 -9.35
CA LYS A 474 -63.35 -5.04 -9.62
C LYS A 474 -62.83 -3.70 -10.15
#